data_AF-A0A965UQ71-F1
#
_entry.id   AF-A0A965UQ71-F1
#
_cell.length_a   1.000
_cell.length_b   1.000
_cell.length_c   1.000
_cell.angle_alpha   90.00
_cell.angle_beta   90.00
_cell.angle_gamma   90.00
#
_symmetry.space_group_name_H-M   'P 1'
#
loop_
_entity.id
_entity.type
_entity.pdbx_description
1 polymer ?
#
loop_
_entity_poly.entity_id
_entity_poly.type
_entity_poly.pdbx_seq_one_letter_code
_entity_poly.pdbx_strand_id
1 'polypeptide(L)'
;MIDFDLRFPDEKTARELIGSALNANREAEDGSTVIACFTHDHAIDLVGTIYKPAVLDSNGVEITPVKAVSGWHVNVRLLHDQELPAVLVPFIIKPKTPSRVWF
;
A
#
# COMPACT_ATOMS: atom_id res chain seq x y z
N MET A 1 -17.95 4.53 -1.17
CA MET A 1 -16.54 4.25 -1.57
C MET A 1 -15.62 4.72 -0.45
N ILE A 2 -14.74 3.85 0.04
CA ILE A 2 -13.85 4.15 1.17
C ILE A 2 -12.41 3.78 0.79
N ASP A 3 -11.47 4.68 1.10
CA ASP A 3 -10.03 4.51 0.89
C ASP A 3 -9.32 4.17 2.20
N PHE A 4 -8.43 3.18 2.16
CA PHE A 4 -7.62 2.72 3.28
C PHE A 4 -6.14 2.67 2.89
N ASP A 5 -5.30 3.32 3.68
CA ASP A 5 -3.85 3.19 3.61
C ASP A 5 -3.42 2.10 4.60
N LEU A 6 -2.76 1.05 4.10
CA LEU A 6 -2.34 -0.09 4.91
C LEU A 6 -0.81 -0.19 4.93
N ARG A 7 -0.25 -0.58 6.08
CA ARG A 7 1.19 -0.83 6.23
C ARG A 7 1.46 -2.18 6.88
N PHE A 8 2.11 -3.05 6.13
CA PHE A 8 2.51 -4.40 6.53
C PHE A 8 3.99 -4.46 6.93
N PRO A 9 4.43 -5.52 7.61
CA PRO A 9 5.86 -5.74 7.92
C PRO A 9 6.73 -5.89 6.66
N ASP A 10 6.22 -6.60 5.65
CA ASP A 10 6.93 -6.93 4.41
C ASP A 10 5.94 -7.18 3.25
N GLU A 11 6.48 -7.27 2.03
CA GLU A 11 5.70 -7.50 0.80
C GLU A 11 4.94 -8.84 0.83
N LYS A 12 5.59 -9.91 1.33
CA LYS A 12 5.00 -11.24 1.36
C LYS A 12 3.72 -11.24 2.21
N THR A 13 3.81 -10.72 3.43
CA THR A 13 2.69 -10.59 4.36
C THR A 13 1.58 -9.73 3.75
N ALA A 14 1.93 -8.64 3.07
CA ALA A 14 0.97 -7.78 2.39
C ALA A 14 0.21 -8.53 1.29
N ARG A 15 0.92 -9.21 0.38
CA ARG A 15 0.30 -9.94 -0.74
C ARG A 15 -0.58 -11.10 -0.24
N GLU A 16 -0.12 -11.86 0.75
CA GLU A 16 -0.87 -12.99 1.32
C GLU A 16 -2.17 -12.53 2.00
N LEU A 17 -2.11 -11.51 2.84
CA LEU A 17 -3.28 -11.01 3.57
C LEU A 17 -4.25 -10.27 2.65
N ILE A 18 -3.77 -9.44 1.74
CA ILE A 18 -4.62 -8.74 0.77
C ILE A 18 -5.30 -9.73 -0.17
N GLY A 19 -4.52 -10.65 -0.75
CA GLY A 19 -5.02 -11.65 -1.69
C GLY A 19 -6.11 -12.53 -1.10
N SER A 20 -5.92 -12.98 0.15
CA SER A 20 -6.90 -13.80 0.87
C SER A 20 -8.10 -12.99 1.38
N ALA A 21 -7.88 -11.86 2.05
CA ALA A 21 -8.95 -11.11 2.70
C ALA A 21 -9.89 -10.42 1.72
N LEU A 22 -9.40 -10.01 0.54
CA LEU A 22 -10.19 -9.33 -0.49
C LEU A 22 -10.54 -10.24 -1.67
N ASN A 23 -10.30 -11.56 -1.55
CA ASN A 23 -10.49 -12.51 -2.65
C ASN A 23 -9.84 -12.05 -3.98
N ALA A 24 -8.67 -11.43 -3.86
CA ALA A 24 -7.99 -10.77 -4.97
C ALA A 24 -6.98 -11.68 -5.67
N ASN A 25 -6.68 -12.87 -5.15
CA ASN A 25 -5.79 -13.82 -5.81
C ASN A 25 -6.33 -14.30 -7.15
N ARG A 26 -5.48 -14.33 -8.17
CA ARG A 26 -5.73 -14.91 -9.50
C ARG A 26 -4.55 -15.75 -9.93
N GLU A 27 -4.82 -16.79 -10.70
CA GLU A 27 -3.79 -17.58 -11.36
C GLU A 27 -3.42 -16.89 -12.68
N ALA A 28 -2.13 -16.65 -12.89
CA ALA A 28 -1.58 -16.17 -14.14
C ALA A 28 -1.32 -17.33 -15.11
N GLU A 29 -1.06 -17.04 -16.38
CA GLU A 29 -0.85 -18.06 -17.42
C GLU A 29 0.34 -18.99 -17.13
N ASP A 30 1.32 -18.53 -16.35
CA ASP A 30 2.49 -19.30 -15.93
C ASP A 30 2.25 -20.13 -14.64
N GLY A 31 1.01 -20.17 -14.15
CA GLY A 31 0.62 -20.85 -12.91
C GLY A 31 0.99 -20.10 -11.63
N SER A 32 1.57 -18.88 -11.72
CA SER A 32 1.85 -18.06 -10.55
C SER A 32 0.59 -17.38 -10.02
N THR A 33 0.58 -17.08 -8.71
CA THR A 33 -0.51 -16.29 -8.10
C THR A 33 -0.20 -14.80 -8.15
N VAL A 34 -1.11 -14.04 -8.76
CA VAL A 34 -1.08 -12.58 -8.84
C VAL A 34 -2.26 -11.96 -8.11
N ILE A 35 -2.16 -10.68 -7.77
CA ILE A 35 -3.25 -9.90 -7.18
C ILE A 35 -4.00 -9.20 -8.31
N ALA A 36 -5.30 -9.44 -8.42
CA ALA A 36 -6.20 -8.64 -9.23
C ALA A 36 -6.32 -7.24 -8.61
N CYS A 37 -5.50 -6.31 -9.10
CA CYS A 37 -5.45 -4.95 -8.56
C CYS A 37 -6.75 -4.15 -8.79
N PHE A 38 -7.61 -4.55 -9.72
CA PHE A 38 -8.87 -3.88 -9.96
C PHE A 38 -9.98 -4.87 -10.30
N THR A 39 -11.11 -4.71 -9.62
CA THR A 39 -12.33 -5.49 -9.85
C THR A 39 -13.55 -4.56 -9.71
N HIS A 40 -14.76 -5.12 -9.79
CA HIS A 40 -15.98 -4.38 -9.46
C HIS A 40 -16.13 -4.13 -7.95
N ASP A 41 -15.38 -4.83 -7.09
CA ASP A 41 -15.46 -4.71 -5.64
C ASP A 41 -14.36 -3.81 -5.06
N HIS A 42 -13.20 -3.74 -5.72
CA HIS A 42 -12.04 -3.05 -5.16
C HIS A 42 -11.08 -2.48 -6.20
N ALA A 43 -10.27 -1.52 -5.75
CA ALA A 43 -9.01 -1.13 -6.38
C ALA A 43 -7.88 -1.23 -5.35
N ILE A 44 -6.79 -1.88 -5.70
CA ILE A 44 -5.62 -2.14 -4.86
C ILE A 44 -4.38 -1.58 -5.57
N ASP A 45 -3.61 -0.78 -4.87
CA ASP A 45 -2.30 -0.30 -5.31
C ASP A 45 -1.21 -0.85 -4.38
N LEU A 46 -0.35 -1.72 -4.92
CA LEU A 46 0.80 -2.28 -4.22
C LEU A 46 1.96 -1.27 -4.25
N VAL A 47 1.87 -0.24 -3.41
CA VAL A 47 2.82 0.89 -3.37
C VAL A 47 4.24 0.46 -3.03
N GLY A 48 4.40 -0.37 -2.01
CA GLY A 48 5.68 -0.87 -1.56
C GLY A 48 6.40 -0.03 -0.50
N THR A 49 7.73 -0.03 -0.56
CA THR A 49 8.56 0.73 0.38
C THR A 49 8.47 2.22 0.06
N ILE A 50 8.01 3.02 1.02
CA ILE A 50 7.97 4.49 0.88
C ILE A 50 9.32 5.05 1.33
N TYR A 51 9.81 6.09 0.65
CA TYR A 51 11.04 6.79 1.00
C TYR A 51 10.74 8.21 1.45
N LYS A 52 11.35 8.63 2.57
CA LYS A 52 11.38 10.03 2.98
C LYS A 52 12.44 10.75 2.17
N PRO A 53 12.14 11.93 1.61
CA PRO A 53 13.12 12.71 0.86
C PRO A 53 14.27 13.15 1.77
N ALA A 54 15.42 13.44 1.16
CA ALA A 54 16.51 14.10 1.85
C ALA A 54 16.08 15.48 2.38
N VAL A 55 16.69 15.90 3.49
CA VAL A 55 16.57 17.27 3.99
C VAL A 55 17.81 18.02 3.56
N LEU A 56 17.63 19.10 2.81
CA LEU A 56 18.71 19.95 2.32
C LEU A 56 18.80 21.24 3.16
N ASP A 57 20.00 21.78 3.32
CA ASP A 57 20.22 23.12 3.84
C ASP A 57 19.91 24.21 2.80
N SER A 58 20.08 25.48 3.16
CA SER A 58 19.84 26.62 2.27
C SER A 58 20.79 26.69 1.06
N ASN A 59 21.89 25.94 1.08
CA ASN A 59 22.88 25.86 0.01
C ASN A 59 22.69 24.61 -0.85
N GLY A 60 21.65 23.81 -0.58
CA GLY A 60 21.39 22.55 -1.27
C GLY A 60 22.26 21.38 -0.81
N VAL A 61 22.96 21.52 0.32
CA VAL A 61 23.77 20.44 0.91
C VAL A 61 22.88 19.53 1.74
N GLU A 62 23.04 18.22 1.59
CA GLU A 62 22.27 17.23 2.33
C GLU A 62 22.60 17.24 3.83
N ILE A 63 21.59 17.53 4.65
CA ILE A 63 21.64 17.43 6.12
C ILE A 63 21.22 16.02 6.56
N THR A 64 20.27 15.42 5.86
CA THR A 64 19.78 14.06 6.15
C THR A 64 19.51 13.33 4.85
N PRO A 65 20.01 12.08 4.69
CA PRO A 65 19.79 11.30 3.48
C PRO A 65 18.34 10.88 3.31
N VAL A 66 18.01 10.54 2.06
CA VAL A 66 16.80 9.78 1.74
C VAL A 66 16.76 8.52 2.61
N LYS A 67 15.61 8.27 3.25
CA LYS A 67 15.47 7.17 4.20
C LYS A 67 14.22 6.35 3.92
N ALA A 68 14.37 5.04 3.80
CA ALA A 68 13.25 4.11 3.72
C ALA A 68 12.40 4.18 5.00
N VAL A 69 11.09 4.29 4.81
CA VAL A 69 10.08 4.08 5.86
C VAL A 69 9.91 2.58 6.00
N SER A 70 10.03 2.07 7.23
CA SER A 70 9.87 0.64 7.49
C SER A 70 8.46 0.15 7.13
N GLY A 71 8.42 -1.07 6.60
CA GLY A 71 7.19 -1.75 6.19
C GLY A 71 6.87 -1.61 4.70
N TRP A 72 5.81 -2.29 4.29
CA TRP A 72 5.30 -2.35 2.93
C TRP A 72 3.91 -1.72 2.86
N HIS A 73 3.73 -0.75 1.97
CA HIS A 73 2.51 0.04 1.91
C HIS A 73 1.60 -0.45 0.77
N VAL A 74 0.30 -0.45 1.05
CA VAL A 74 -0.74 -0.82 0.08
C VAL A 74 -1.90 0.15 0.26
N ASN A 75 -2.40 0.71 -0.83
CA ASN A 75 -3.63 1.49 -0.81
C ASN A 75 -4.78 0.58 -1.28
N VAL A 76 -5.87 0.57 -0.53
CA VAL A 76 -7.07 -0.21 -0.83
C VAL A 76 -8.27 0.70 -0.91
N ARG A 77 -8.96 0.66 -2.03
CA ARG A 77 -10.25 1.30 -2.24
C ARG A 77 -11.32 0.22 -2.33
N LEU A 78 -12.30 0.28 -1.44
CA LEU A 78 -13.47 -0.59 -1.49
C LEU A 78 -14.63 0.14 -2.18
N LEU A 79 -15.26 -0.56 -3.13
CA LEU A 79 -16.40 -0.10 -3.90
C LEU A 79 -17.69 -0.58 -3.23
N HIS A 80 -18.83 0.01 -3.63
CA HIS A 80 -20.16 -0.40 -3.15
C HIS A 80 -20.36 -0.42 -1.62
N ASP A 81 -19.65 0.48 -0.90
CA ASP A 81 -19.73 0.64 0.56
C ASP A 81 -19.43 -0.63 1.36
N GLN A 82 -18.55 -1.48 0.81
CA GLN A 82 -18.00 -2.62 1.53
C GLN A 82 -17.10 -2.18 2.69
N GLU A 83 -17.14 -2.94 3.77
CA GLU A 83 -16.26 -2.76 4.93
C GLU A 83 -14.93 -3.48 4.73
N LEU A 84 -13.87 -2.91 5.32
CA LEU A 84 -12.56 -3.55 5.33
C LEU A 84 -12.62 -4.83 6.19
N PRO A 85 -12.16 -5.99 5.69
CA PRO A 85 -12.06 -7.20 6.48
C PRO A 85 -11.32 -6.99 7.79
N ALA A 86 -11.85 -7.54 8.89
CA ALA A 86 -11.31 -7.35 10.23
C ALA A 86 -9.81 -7.71 10.36
N VAL A 87 -9.33 -8.67 9.57
CA VAL A 87 -7.90 -9.06 9.53
C VAL A 87 -6.99 -7.94 9.02
N LEU A 88 -7.50 -7.02 8.20
CA LEU A 88 -6.74 -5.91 7.63
C LEU A 88 -6.75 -4.65 8.52
N VAL A 89 -7.71 -4.55 9.45
CA VAL A 89 -7.87 -3.40 10.35
C VAL A 89 -6.60 -3.05 11.14
N PRO A 90 -5.83 -4.01 11.70
CA PRO A 90 -4.59 -3.71 12.41
C PRO A 90 -3.50 -3.03 11.57
N PHE A 91 -3.59 -3.13 10.24
CA PHE A 91 -2.60 -2.58 9.32
C PHE A 91 -2.97 -1.17 8.85
N ILE A 92 -4.16 -0.66 9.20
CA ILE A 92 -4.59 0.69 8.82
C ILE A 92 -3.63 1.72 9.43
N ILE A 93 -3.08 2.56 8.55
CA ILE A 93 -2.37 3.76 8.94
C ILE A 93 -3.19 4.99 8.54
N LYS A 94 -3.07 6.06 9.32
CA LYS A 94 -3.63 7.38 8.99
C LYS A 94 -2.47 8.34 8.81
N PRO A 95 -1.89 8.43 7.59
CA PRO A 95 -0.79 9.35 7.36
C PRO A 95 -1.25 10.79 7.62
N LYS A 96 -0.51 11.54 8.44
CA LYS A 96 -0.80 12.96 8.70
C LYS A 96 -0.73 13.80 7.43
N THR A 97 0.11 13.38 6.50
CA THR A 97 0.29 14.01 5.19
C THR A 97 0.24 12.88 4.15
N PRO A 98 -0.92 12.56 3.57
CA PRO A 98 -0.98 11.60 2.47
C PRO A 98 -0.15 12.16 1.31
N SER A 99 1.00 11.54 1.06
CA SER A 99 1.92 11.95 -0.02
C SER A 99 1.36 11.48 -1.36
N ARG A 100 0.47 12.26 -1.96
CA ARG A 100 0.07 12.11 -3.37
C ARG A 100 0.67 13.24 -4.18
N VAL A 101 1.99 13.20 -4.33
CA VAL A 101 2.71 14.14 -5.22
C VAL A 101 2.58 13.58 -6.63
N TRP A 102 1.68 14.17 -7.43
CA TRP A 102 1.71 14.00 -8.87
C TRP A 102 2.84 14.90 -9.39
N PHE A 103 3.88 14.30 -9.97
CA PHE A 103 4.87 15.03 -10.76
C PHE A 103 4.35 15.25 -12.18
#